data_AF-A0A229R7M4-F1
#
_entry.id   AF-A0A229R7M4-F1
#
_cell.length_a   1.000
_cell.length_b   1.000
_cell.length_c   1.000
_cell.angle_alpha   90.00
_cell.angle_beta   90.00
_cell.angle_gamma   90.00
#
_symmetry.space_group_name_H-M   'P 1'
#
loop_
_entity.id
_entity.type
_entity.pdbx_description
1 polymer ?
#
loop_
_entity_poly.entity_id
_entity_poly.type
_entity_poly.pdbx_seq_one_letter_code
_entity_poly.pdbx_strand_id
1 'polypeptide(L)'
;PLAVVLARSGARGVRVLRAVVLLPLVLPPVVGGLALLYLLGRKGFLGVLVTALTGEQVPFTTAAVVIAQTFVAMPFLVVSLEGALRGAGDRYERVASTLGAKPWTVFRRVTLPLLLPALGSGIVLSFARALGEFGATITFAGSLEGVTRTLPLEVYTQAEVDVDSAVALAL
;
A
#
# COMPACT_ATOMS: atom_id res chain seq x y z
N PRO A 1 -9.91 -2.28 7.10
CA PRO A 1 -9.78 -2.77 8.51
C PRO A 1 -8.69 -2.03 9.29
N LEU A 2 -7.47 -1.91 8.74
CA LEU A 2 -6.35 -1.22 9.40
C LEU A 2 -6.70 0.22 9.81
N ALA A 3 -7.28 1.01 8.89
CA ALA A 3 -7.75 2.36 9.18
C ALA A 3 -8.77 2.41 10.34
N VAL A 4 -9.64 1.39 10.47
CA VAL A 4 -10.60 1.27 11.58
C VAL A 4 -9.88 1.05 12.90
N VAL A 5 -8.91 0.15 12.93
CA VAL A 5 -8.09 -0.09 14.12
C VAL A 5 -7.34 1.18 14.51
N LEU A 6 -6.74 1.88 13.55
CA LEU A 6 -6.00 3.12 13.81
C LEU A 6 -6.90 4.27 14.29
N ALA A 7 -8.13 4.37 13.79
CA ALA A 7 -9.06 5.43 14.15
C ALA A 7 -9.81 5.18 15.46
N ARG A 8 -10.09 3.91 15.80
CA ARG A 8 -10.97 3.55 16.93
C ARG A 8 -10.24 3.00 18.15
N SER A 9 -9.01 2.52 18.02
CA SER A 9 -8.27 1.95 19.15
C SER A 9 -7.45 3.00 19.91
N GLY A 10 -7.58 3.02 21.24
CA GLY A 10 -6.77 3.84 22.15
C GLY A 10 -5.47 3.17 22.63
N ALA A 11 -5.18 1.95 22.17
CA ALA A 11 -4.03 1.19 22.65
C ALA A 11 -2.70 1.87 22.28
N ARG A 12 -1.71 1.85 23.19
CA ARG A 12 -0.41 2.51 22.97
C ARG A 12 0.32 2.00 21.71
N GLY A 13 0.19 0.70 21.40
CA GLY A 13 0.78 0.08 20.21
C GLY A 13 0.25 0.61 18.88
N VAL A 14 -0.93 1.23 18.86
CA VAL A 14 -1.54 1.82 17.65
C VAL A 14 -0.71 2.98 17.14
N ARG A 15 -0.01 3.72 18.03
CA ARG A 15 0.87 4.82 17.61
C ARG A 15 2.06 4.32 16.81
N VAL A 16 2.67 3.22 17.26
CA VAL A 16 3.78 2.57 16.57
C VAL A 16 3.31 2.00 15.24
N LEU A 17 2.16 1.29 15.25
CA LEU A 17 1.56 0.78 14.02
C LEU A 17 1.27 1.90 13.01
N ARG A 18 0.74 3.03 13.47
CA ARG A 18 0.50 4.20 12.61
C ARG A 18 1.81 4.72 12.02
N ALA A 19 2.88 4.83 12.81
CA ALA A 19 4.18 5.25 12.31
C ALA A 19 4.71 4.30 11.23
N VAL A 20 4.61 2.98 11.44
CA VAL A 20 5.01 1.96 10.45
C VAL A 20 4.20 2.07 9.16
N VAL A 21 2.90 2.34 9.26
CA VAL A 21 2.03 2.50 8.08
C VAL A 21 2.34 3.78 7.31
N LEU A 22 2.76 4.85 7.98
CA LEU A 22 3.08 6.13 7.35
C LEU A 22 4.53 6.23 6.90
N LEU A 23 5.39 5.31 7.34
CA LEU A 23 6.80 5.23 6.98
C LEU A 23 7.08 5.31 5.47
N PRO A 24 6.29 4.67 4.56
CA PRO A 24 6.51 4.78 3.12
C PRO A 24 6.33 6.20 2.56
N LEU A 25 5.63 7.09 3.26
CA LEU A 25 5.47 8.49 2.84
C LEU A 25 6.72 9.33 3.09
N VAL A 26 7.58 8.92 4.03
CA VAL A 26 8.76 9.69 4.45
C VAL A 26 10.03 9.11 3.85
N LEU A 27 10.05 7.80 3.58
CA LEU A 27 11.22 7.17 2.97
C LEU A 27 11.33 7.53 1.48
N PRO A 28 12.56 7.79 0.99
CA PRO A 28 12.82 7.77 -0.44
C PRO A 28 12.39 6.42 -1.04
N PRO A 29 11.73 6.37 -2.21
CA PRO A 29 11.19 5.13 -2.77
C PRO A 29 12.23 4.01 -2.93
N VAL A 30 13.46 4.36 -3.35
CA VAL A 30 14.59 3.43 -3.48
C VAL A 30 14.95 2.80 -2.13
N VAL A 31 14.96 3.60 -1.05
CA VAL A 31 15.22 3.09 0.31
C VAL A 31 14.10 2.15 0.74
N GLY A 32 12.85 2.46 0.40
CA GLY A 32 11.72 1.55 0.59
C GLY A 32 11.89 0.22 -0.14
N GLY A 33 12.31 0.26 -1.41
CA GLY A 33 12.62 -0.93 -2.20
C GLY A 33 13.76 -1.77 -1.60
N LEU A 34 14.84 -1.13 -1.14
CA LEU A 34 15.92 -1.82 -0.43
C LEU A 34 15.43 -2.47 0.86
N ALA A 35 14.61 -1.76 1.64
CA ALA A 35 14.05 -2.32 2.87
C ALA A 35 13.19 -3.57 2.58
N LEU A 36 12.36 -3.53 1.54
CA LEU A 36 11.59 -4.70 1.08
C LEU A 36 12.53 -5.83 0.62
N LEU A 37 13.59 -5.52 -0.11
CA LEU A 37 14.58 -6.51 -0.55
C LEU A 37 15.32 -7.14 0.63
N TYR A 38 15.73 -6.37 1.65
CA TYR A 38 16.38 -6.91 2.84
C TYR A 38 15.42 -7.76 3.68
N LEU A 39 14.12 -7.46 3.66
CA LEU A 39 13.12 -8.17 4.46
C LEU A 39 12.60 -9.45 3.76
N LEU A 40 12.30 -9.36 2.46
CA LEU A 40 11.71 -10.43 1.64
C LEU A 40 12.72 -11.11 0.70
N GLY A 41 13.96 -10.65 0.66
CA GLY A 41 15.02 -11.28 -0.13
C GLY A 41 15.48 -12.61 0.42
N ARG A 42 16.38 -13.27 -0.33
CA ARG A 42 16.82 -14.66 -0.04
C ARG A 42 17.37 -14.89 1.37
N LYS A 43 17.97 -13.86 1.97
CA LYS A 43 18.52 -13.89 3.35
C LYS A 43 17.67 -13.11 4.35
N GLY A 44 16.56 -12.53 3.91
CA GLY A 44 15.68 -11.74 4.74
C GLY A 44 14.83 -12.61 5.65
N PHE A 45 14.47 -12.11 6.84
CA PHE A 45 13.69 -12.85 7.81
C PHE A 45 12.35 -13.35 7.23
N LEU A 46 11.61 -12.47 6.54
CA LEU A 46 10.35 -12.87 5.90
C LEU A 46 10.59 -13.63 4.61
N GLY A 47 11.66 -13.33 3.87
CA GLY A 47 11.99 -14.05 2.64
C GLY A 47 12.26 -15.53 2.88
N VAL A 48 13.05 -15.86 3.92
CA VAL A 48 13.31 -17.26 4.32
C VAL A 48 12.01 -17.97 4.70
N LEU A 49 11.13 -17.31 5.45
CA LEU A 49 9.85 -17.88 5.85
C LEU A 49 8.93 -18.13 4.64
N VAL A 50 8.82 -17.17 3.73
CA VAL A 50 8.00 -17.32 2.52
C VAL A 50 8.55 -18.46 1.67
N THR A 51 9.85 -18.50 1.40
CA THR A 51 10.46 -19.57 0.61
C THR A 51 10.34 -20.93 1.30
N ALA A 52 10.37 -21.00 2.62
CA ALA A 52 10.13 -22.26 3.34
C ALA A 52 8.68 -22.77 3.19
N LEU A 53 7.71 -21.87 3.04
CA LEU A 53 6.29 -22.21 2.92
C LEU A 53 5.85 -22.44 1.47
N THR A 54 6.37 -21.67 0.52
CA THR A 54 5.93 -21.70 -0.89
C THR A 54 6.94 -22.35 -1.83
N GLY A 55 8.21 -22.48 -1.42
CA GLY A 55 9.32 -22.92 -2.28
C GLY A 55 9.86 -21.83 -3.21
N GLU A 56 9.23 -20.65 -3.26
CA GLU A 56 9.56 -19.59 -4.22
C GLU A 56 10.19 -18.36 -3.55
N GLN A 57 11.00 -17.62 -4.32
CA GLN A 57 11.56 -16.34 -3.90
C GLN A 57 10.68 -15.20 -4.41
N VAL A 58 10.45 -14.21 -3.56
CA VAL A 58 9.59 -13.06 -3.91
C VAL A 58 10.29 -12.03 -4.82
N PRO A 59 11.55 -11.61 -4.58
CA PRO A 59 12.19 -10.60 -5.40
C PRO A 59 12.23 -10.97 -6.88
N PHE A 60 12.23 -9.96 -7.75
CA PHE A 60 12.25 -10.12 -9.20
C PHE A 60 11.04 -10.84 -9.83
N THR A 61 9.92 -10.94 -9.09
CA THR A 61 8.66 -11.50 -9.60
C THR A 61 7.59 -10.41 -9.74
N THR A 62 6.51 -10.71 -10.46
CA THR A 62 5.32 -9.85 -10.49
C THR A 62 4.72 -9.66 -9.09
N ALA A 63 4.85 -10.64 -8.19
CA ALA A 63 4.43 -10.49 -6.80
C ALA A 63 5.26 -9.42 -6.06
N ALA A 64 6.56 -9.32 -6.34
CA ALA A 64 7.37 -8.23 -5.80
C ALA A 64 6.90 -6.85 -6.27
N VAL A 65 6.46 -6.71 -7.53
CA VAL A 65 5.87 -5.47 -8.05
C VAL A 65 4.62 -5.10 -7.26
N VAL A 66 3.69 -6.05 -7.08
CA VAL A 66 2.44 -5.84 -6.32
C VAL A 66 2.73 -5.44 -4.88
N ILE A 67 3.72 -6.07 -4.23
CA ILE A 67 4.12 -5.75 -2.85
C ILE A 67 4.74 -4.35 -2.77
N ALA A 68 5.64 -3.99 -3.70
CA ALA A 68 6.23 -2.65 -3.75
C ALA A 68 5.16 -1.57 -3.95
N GLN A 69 4.26 -1.76 -4.91
CA GLN A 69 3.15 -0.84 -5.15
C GLN A 69 2.23 -0.74 -3.94
N THR A 70 1.88 -1.86 -3.30
CA THR A 70 1.07 -1.86 -2.09
C THR A 70 1.75 -1.11 -0.96
N PHE A 71 3.04 -1.37 -0.72
CA PHE A 71 3.82 -0.70 0.33
C PHE A 71 3.81 0.82 0.16
N VAL A 72 3.99 1.29 -1.07
CA VAL A 72 4.07 2.72 -1.38
C VAL A 72 2.69 3.40 -1.43
N ALA A 73 1.64 2.69 -1.88
CA ALA A 73 0.30 3.23 -2.07
C ALA A 73 -0.61 3.10 -0.83
N MET A 74 -0.38 2.09 0.03
CA MET A 74 -1.17 1.84 1.25
C MET A 74 -1.40 3.08 2.12
N PRO A 75 -0.40 3.94 2.39
CA PRO A 75 -0.60 5.06 3.31
C PRO A 75 -1.70 6.01 2.84
N PHE A 76 -1.84 6.22 1.53
CA PHE A 76 -2.86 7.11 0.95
C PHE A 76 -4.28 6.61 1.24
N LEU A 77 -4.50 5.30 1.06
CA LEU A 77 -5.78 4.67 1.38
C LEU A 77 -6.06 4.72 2.89
N VAL A 78 -5.05 4.40 3.71
CA VAL A 78 -5.22 4.36 5.16
C VAL A 78 -5.51 5.74 5.74
N VAL A 79 -4.75 6.77 5.35
CA VAL A 79 -4.94 8.15 5.83
C VAL A 79 -6.31 8.69 5.43
N SER A 80 -6.74 8.43 4.19
CA SER A 80 -8.06 8.86 3.69
C SER A 80 -9.19 8.27 4.54
N LEU A 81 -9.15 6.95 4.76
CA LEU A 81 -10.16 6.25 5.56
C LEU A 81 -10.08 6.60 7.05
N GLU A 82 -8.88 6.72 7.60
CA GLU A 82 -8.66 7.10 9.01
C GLU A 82 -9.19 8.51 9.27
N GLY A 83 -8.90 9.46 8.38
CA GLY A 83 -9.38 10.83 8.45
C GLY A 83 -10.91 10.89 8.42
N ALA A 84 -11.54 10.16 7.50
CA ALA A 84 -13.00 10.08 7.40
C ALA A 84 -13.64 9.48 8.67
N LEU A 85 -13.06 8.41 9.22
CA LEU A 85 -13.53 7.81 10.48
C LEU A 85 -13.43 8.76 11.67
N ARG A 86 -12.30 9.46 11.79
CA ARG A 86 -12.08 10.43 12.88
C ARG A 86 -13.01 11.63 12.74
N GLY A 87 -13.20 12.13 11.51
CA GLY A 87 -14.09 13.26 11.21
C GLY A 87 -15.57 12.95 11.41
N ALA A 88 -16.04 11.76 11.01
CA ALA A 88 -17.43 11.34 11.21
C ALA A 88 -17.78 11.04 12.68
N GLY A 89 -16.76 10.88 13.55
CA GLY A 89 -16.94 10.40 14.92
C GLY A 89 -17.46 8.95 14.96
N ASP A 90 -17.91 8.52 16.14
CA ASP A 90 -18.34 7.15 16.44
C ASP A 90 -19.80 7.08 16.95
N ARG A 91 -20.55 8.18 16.86
CA ARG A 91 -21.92 8.30 17.41
C ARG A 91 -22.85 7.22 16.85
N TYR A 92 -22.86 7.02 15.52
CA TYR A 92 -23.73 6.02 14.89
C TYR A 92 -23.37 4.59 15.32
N GLU A 93 -22.08 4.32 15.51
CA GLU A 93 -21.57 3.01 15.96
C GLU A 93 -22.01 2.72 17.40
N ARG A 94 -21.94 3.73 18.29
CA ARG A 94 -22.43 3.63 19.67
C ARG A 94 -23.94 3.40 19.73
N VAL A 95 -24.73 4.15 18.97
CA VAL A 95 -26.20 3.96 18.92
C VAL A 95 -26.55 2.55 18.44
N ALA A 96 -25.93 2.07 17.35
CA ALA A 96 -26.17 0.71 16.86
C ALA A 96 -25.82 -0.35 17.92
N SER A 97 -24.74 -0.15 18.68
CA SER A 97 -24.34 -1.05 19.77
C SER A 97 -25.37 -1.07 20.91
N THR A 98 -25.95 0.09 21.26
CA THR A 98 -27.03 0.15 22.28
C THR A 98 -28.33 -0.53 21.83
N LEU A 99 -28.56 -0.64 20.52
CA LEU A 99 -29.67 -1.40 19.94
C LEU A 99 -29.38 -2.91 19.85
N GLY A 100 -28.28 -3.39 20.44
CA GLY A 100 -27.90 -4.79 20.46
C GLY A 100 -27.16 -5.29 19.22
N ALA A 101 -26.73 -4.40 18.32
CA ALA A 101 -25.96 -4.80 17.14
C ALA A 101 -24.57 -5.32 17.54
N LYS A 102 -24.22 -6.53 17.09
CA LYS A 102 -22.87 -7.10 17.26
C LYS A 102 -21.83 -6.29 16.47
N PRO A 103 -20.54 -6.28 16.87
CA PRO A 103 -19.49 -5.49 16.22
C PRO A 103 -19.40 -5.65 14.70
N TRP A 104 -19.58 -6.88 14.19
CA TRP A 104 -19.58 -7.14 12.76
C TRP A 104 -20.77 -6.49 12.02
N THR A 105 -21.94 -6.48 12.65
CA THR A 105 -23.13 -5.81 12.13
C THR A 105 -22.93 -4.30 12.08
N VAL A 106 -22.36 -3.72 13.14
CA VAL A 106 -22.00 -2.30 13.20
C VAL A 106 -21.02 -1.95 12.08
N PHE A 107 -19.94 -2.71 11.94
CA PHE A 107 -18.95 -2.47 10.89
C PHE A 107 -19.57 -2.53 9.49
N ARG A 108 -20.34 -3.57 9.16
CA ARG A 108 -20.89 -3.75 7.81
C ARG A 108 -22.05 -2.83 7.47
N ARG A 109 -22.93 -2.52 8.42
CA ARG A 109 -24.17 -1.77 8.16
C ARG A 109 -24.08 -0.28 8.52
N VAL A 110 -23.08 0.11 9.32
CA VAL A 110 -22.90 1.50 9.76
C VAL A 110 -21.56 2.03 9.27
N THR A 111 -20.44 1.47 9.75
CA THR A 111 -19.11 2.02 9.47
C THR A 111 -18.75 1.96 7.99
N LEU A 112 -18.91 0.79 7.34
CA LEU A 112 -18.49 0.61 5.94
C LEU A 112 -19.29 1.49 4.96
N PRO A 113 -20.64 1.58 5.01
CA PRO A 113 -21.40 2.49 4.16
C PRO A 113 -21.00 3.96 4.34
N LEU A 114 -20.76 4.39 5.58
CA LEU A 114 -20.29 5.75 5.88
C LEU A 114 -18.90 6.05 5.29
N LEU A 115 -18.07 5.00 5.12
CA LEU A 115 -16.75 5.14 4.53
C LEU A 115 -16.71 5.02 3.00
N LEU A 116 -17.79 4.61 2.33
CA LEU A 116 -17.78 4.40 0.88
C LEU A 116 -17.28 5.63 0.08
N PRO A 117 -17.69 6.87 0.39
CA PRO A 117 -17.18 8.04 -0.33
C PRO A 117 -15.66 8.22 -0.15
N ALA A 118 -15.17 8.05 1.09
CA ALA A 118 -13.75 8.15 1.41
C ALA A 118 -12.93 6.96 0.87
N LEU A 119 -13.56 5.80 0.71
CA LEU A 119 -12.97 4.63 0.07
C LEU A 119 -12.74 4.90 -1.42
N GLY A 120 -13.72 5.50 -2.10
CA GLY A 120 -13.59 5.91 -3.49
C GLY A 120 -12.41 6.86 -3.72
N SER A 121 -12.33 7.94 -2.95
CA SER A 121 -11.21 8.88 -3.04
C SER A 121 -9.87 8.26 -2.66
N GLY A 122 -9.85 7.44 -1.59
CA GLY A 122 -8.65 6.73 -1.14
C GLY A 122 -8.13 5.74 -2.19
N ILE A 123 -9.02 5.03 -2.88
CA ILE A 123 -8.67 4.13 -3.99
C ILE A 123 -8.01 4.94 -5.11
N VAL A 124 -8.65 6.03 -5.57
CA VAL A 124 -8.11 6.87 -6.64
C VAL A 124 -6.73 7.42 -6.29
N LEU A 125 -6.54 7.93 -5.07
CA LEU A 125 -5.25 8.45 -4.61
C LEU A 125 -4.18 7.35 -4.55
N SER A 126 -4.52 6.18 -4.00
CA SER A 126 -3.60 5.05 -3.93
C SER A 126 -3.23 4.51 -5.32
N PHE A 127 -4.18 4.48 -6.25
CA PHE A 127 -3.97 4.09 -7.64
C PHE A 127 -3.06 5.08 -8.37
N ALA A 128 -3.36 6.38 -8.28
CA ALA A 128 -2.52 7.43 -8.85
C ALA A 128 -1.08 7.35 -8.30
N ARG A 129 -0.92 7.09 -6.99
CA ARG A 129 0.40 6.89 -6.41
C ARG A 129 1.11 5.65 -6.98
N ALA A 130 0.41 4.53 -7.14
CA ALA A 130 0.98 3.29 -7.65
C ALA A 130 1.42 3.41 -9.12
N LEU A 131 0.67 4.16 -9.94
CA LEU A 131 1.03 4.42 -11.35
C LEU A 131 2.36 5.17 -11.48
N GLY A 132 2.62 6.13 -10.59
CA GLY A 132 3.86 6.90 -10.57
C GLY A 132 5.00 6.24 -9.78
N GLU A 133 4.89 4.96 -9.41
CA GLU A 133 5.97 4.27 -8.72
C GLU A 133 7.06 3.82 -9.69
N PHE A 134 8.31 4.11 -9.32
CA PHE A 134 9.51 3.67 -10.03
C PHE A 134 10.57 3.08 -9.08
N GLY A 135 10.97 3.83 -8.05
CA GLY A 135 12.16 3.56 -7.26
C GLY A 135 12.06 2.33 -6.36
N ALA A 136 10.90 2.06 -5.77
CA ALA A 136 10.71 0.84 -4.97
C ALA A 136 10.69 -0.40 -5.88
N THR A 137 10.04 -0.30 -7.04
CA THR A 137 9.88 -1.39 -8.00
C THR A 137 11.20 -1.78 -8.64
N ILE A 138 11.97 -0.83 -9.18
CA ILE A 138 13.27 -1.14 -9.81
C ILE A 138 14.25 -1.80 -8.84
N THR A 139 14.19 -1.43 -7.56
CA THR A 139 15.12 -1.92 -6.55
C THR A 139 14.72 -3.30 -6.01
N PHE A 140 13.43 -3.58 -5.88
CA PHE A 140 12.94 -4.84 -5.29
C PHE A 140 12.53 -5.89 -6.33
N ALA A 141 11.90 -5.46 -7.43
CA ALA A 141 11.40 -6.31 -8.50
C ALA A 141 12.25 -6.26 -9.78
N GLY A 142 13.21 -5.33 -9.88
CA GLY A 142 13.99 -5.14 -11.10
C GLY A 142 13.18 -4.60 -12.28
N SER A 143 13.78 -4.64 -13.47
CA SER A 143 13.15 -4.25 -14.74
C SER A 143 13.30 -5.38 -15.77
N LEU A 144 12.63 -6.50 -15.51
CA LEU A 144 12.64 -7.66 -16.41
C LEU A 144 11.55 -7.50 -17.47
N GLU A 145 11.96 -7.52 -18.73
CA GLU A 145 11.06 -7.41 -19.88
C GLU A 145 10.02 -8.54 -19.87
N GLY A 146 8.75 -8.18 -20.08
CA GLY A 146 7.64 -9.14 -20.05
C GLY A 146 7.26 -9.70 -18.68
N VAL A 147 7.95 -9.32 -17.58
CA VAL A 147 7.69 -9.89 -16.24
C VAL A 147 7.47 -8.81 -15.18
N THR A 148 8.42 -7.89 -15.00
CA THR A 148 8.39 -6.87 -13.94
C THR A 148 8.51 -5.44 -14.44
N ARG A 149 8.79 -5.24 -15.73
CA ARG A 149 8.90 -3.91 -16.33
C ARG A 149 7.53 -3.22 -16.38
N THR A 150 7.40 -2.17 -15.58
CA THR A 150 6.22 -1.29 -15.55
C THR A 150 6.37 -0.14 -16.56
N LEU A 151 5.28 0.56 -16.88
CA LEU A 151 5.31 1.70 -17.79
C LEU A 151 6.36 2.77 -17.40
N PRO A 152 6.46 3.20 -16.12
CA PRO A 152 7.51 4.14 -15.72
C PRO A 152 8.93 3.61 -15.94
N LEU A 153 9.15 2.30 -15.77
CA LEU A 153 10.45 1.68 -16.00
C LEU A 153 10.79 1.61 -17.49
N GLU A 154 9.81 1.35 -18.35
CA GLU A 154 9.99 1.37 -19.79
C GLU A 154 10.30 2.78 -20.28
N VAL A 155 9.53 3.80 -19.85
CA VAL A 155 9.81 5.21 -20.19
C VAL A 155 11.23 5.62 -19.76
N TYR A 156 11.65 5.24 -18.56
CA TYR A 156 13.02 5.50 -18.08
C TYR A 156 14.08 4.81 -18.96
N THR A 157 13.88 3.53 -19.27
CA THR A 157 14.81 2.75 -20.10
C THR A 157 14.93 3.34 -21.50
N GLN A 158 13.82 3.77 -22.09
CA GLN A 158 13.82 4.42 -23.40
C GLN A 158 14.48 5.79 -23.34
N ALA A 159 14.29 6.56 -22.26
CA ALA A 159 14.92 7.88 -22.12
C ALA A 159 16.45 7.81 -22.07
N GLU A 160 17.03 6.69 -21.63
CA GLU A 160 18.49 6.45 -21.69
C GLU A 160 19.01 6.20 -23.12
N VAL A 161 18.14 5.77 -24.04
CA VAL A 161 18.47 5.42 -25.42
C VAL A 161 18.07 6.52 -26.40
N ASP A 162 16.79 6.90 -26.37
CA ASP A 162 16.17 7.91 -27.21
C ASP A 162 15.04 8.63 -26.47
N VAL A 163 15.22 9.94 -26.26
CA VAL A 163 14.28 10.79 -25.53
C VAL A 163 12.96 10.93 -26.29
N ASP A 164 12.99 10.94 -27.63
CA ASP A 164 11.77 11.12 -28.44
C ASP A 164 10.85 9.91 -28.29
N SER A 165 11.41 8.69 -28.31
CA SER A 165 10.70 7.44 -28.02
C SER A 165 10.12 7.40 -26.60
N ALA A 166 10.85 7.93 -25.60
CA ALA A 166 10.37 8.01 -24.23
C ALA A 166 9.17 8.97 -24.07
N VAL A 167 9.19 10.11 -24.77
CA VAL A 167 8.08 11.06 -24.79
C VAL A 167 6.85 10.42 -25.45
N ALA A 168 7.03 9.68 -26.54
CA ALA A 168 5.94 8.98 -27.22
C ALA A 168 5.24 7.94 -26.32
N LEU A 169 5.95 7.33 -25.38
CA LEU A 169 5.39 6.39 -24.41
C LEU A 169 4.75 7.06 -23.18
N ALA A 170 5.11 8.31 -22.90
CA ALA A 170 4.65 9.06 -21.74
C ALA A 170 3.35 9.85 -21.99
N LEU A 171 2.98 10.06 -23.26
CA LEU A 171 1.78 10.76 -23.73
C LEU A 171 0.61 9.78 -23.98
#